data_AF-A0A2G5TQY7-F1
#
_entry.id   AF-A0A2G5TQY7-F1
#
_cell.length_a   1.000
_cell.length_b   1.000
_cell.length_c   1.000
_cell.angle_alpha   90.00
_cell.angle_beta   90.00
_cell.angle_gamma   90.00
#
_symmetry.space_group_name_H-M   'P 1'
#
loop_
_entity.id
_entity.type
_entity.pdbx_description
1 polymer ?
#
loop_
_entity_poly.entity_id
_entity_poly.type
_entity_poly.pdbx_seq_one_letter_code
_entity_poly.pdbx_strand_id
1 'polypeptide(L)'
;MPAGPIAVSDVIRFISDRIGDYDKPESLAKWCQKAMKDYSPRSLNCMQASVSNRLKRIEKLDGYSLMEKLQLVFIFSQPVSDGFVQLLKDAKFEISQDNKKRISRFSTEDGSIVRFSDHHRDVKYFNGVLCLNSALQKKANKHRIAREKKQGQQDVEYENSNIDAALIKEQRVENIPVEPKREGIRKEVEKEAVEDIPSEKETKQEVDEDMTVGGDIGQVAFSGRINYEELDAQKFVYPGFPEELKPVTSIRIKKRRHNSTADSGKRVKTEEMSTEAASSDSIATSSNQKTPTTSSNTPMQQSPQEARPAIPTPDEPKISVLALATHIENIAAHYNLENLEKKASLAVEKMNKTGDKTLSIKKLNLSISFMLLCLEENRICDAEDSITLKSLFKQLRSFLIRPLGPRIVHEALESIDQKIREFENKEDGVPPNIISESLTHLLMATGF
;
A
#
# COMPACT_ATOMS: atom_id res chain seq x y z
N MET A 1 9.16 2.50 40.23
CA MET A 1 10.46 2.26 39.55
C MET A 1 10.39 2.89 38.17
N PRO A 2 11.21 3.92 37.84
CA PRO A 2 11.33 4.38 36.46
C PRO A 2 11.98 3.27 35.61
N ALA A 3 11.48 3.07 34.39
CA ALA A 3 12.06 2.11 33.46
C ALA A 3 13.49 2.52 33.08
N GLY A 4 14.42 1.56 33.07
CA GLY A 4 15.79 1.78 32.66
C GLY A 4 15.91 2.24 31.19
N PRO A 5 17.05 2.81 30.78
CA PRO A 5 17.25 3.25 29.41
C PRO A 5 17.24 2.05 28.44
N ILE A 6 16.30 2.01 27.50
CA ILE A 6 16.24 0.95 26.47
C ILE A 6 17.57 0.85 25.72
N ALA A 7 18.07 -0.38 25.52
CA ALA A 7 19.16 -0.63 24.60
C ALA A 7 18.64 -0.68 23.16
N VAL A 8 19.44 -0.22 22.20
CA VAL A 8 19.10 -0.26 20.77
C VAL A 8 18.81 -1.70 20.31
N SER A 9 19.46 -2.68 20.93
CA SER A 9 19.23 -4.11 20.68
C SER A 9 17.81 -4.56 21.02
N ASP A 10 17.21 -4.05 22.10
CA ASP A 10 15.86 -4.44 22.55
C ASP A 10 14.80 -3.91 21.58
N VAL A 11 15.02 -2.69 21.07
CA VAL A 11 14.18 -2.10 20.01
C VAL A 11 14.26 -2.92 18.73
N ILE A 12 15.46 -3.34 18.30
CA ILE A 12 15.63 -4.17 17.10
C ILE A 12 14.98 -5.55 17.30
N ARG A 13 15.11 -6.15 18.49
CA ARG A 13 14.49 -7.43 18.85
C ARG A 13 12.97 -7.33 18.77
N PHE A 14 12.38 -6.37 19.48
CA PHE A 14 10.94 -6.09 19.48
C PHE A 14 10.36 -5.97 18.07
N ILE A 15 11.11 -5.33 17.17
CA ILE A 15 10.73 -5.17 15.76
C ILE A 15 10.88 -6.49 15.00
N SER A 16 12.03 -7.16 15.09
CA SER A 16 12.34 -8.45 14.44
C SER A 16 11.22 -9.48 14.68
N ASP A 17 10.85 -9.65 15.95
CA ASP A 17 9.85 -10.62 16.42
C ASP A 17 8.43 -10.34 15.86
N ARG A 18 8.19 -9.15 15.29
CA ARG A 18 6.87 -8.68 14.84
C ARG A 18 6.79 -8.38 13.35
N ILE A 19 7.90 -8.42 12.62
CA ILE A 19 7.92 -8.17 11.17
C ILE A 19 8.05 -9.45 10.32
N GLY A 20 7.99 -10.63 10.95
CA GLY A 20 8.22 -11.92 10.28
C GLY A 20 7.38 -12.14 9.03
N ASP A 21 6.12 -11.70 9.04
CA ASP A 21 5.13 -11.99 7.99
C ASP A 21 5.01 -10.91 6.90
N TYR A 22 5.45 -9.66 7.16
CA TYR A 22 5.30 -8.58 6.19
C TYR A 22 6.17 -8.78 4.94
N ASP A 23 5.70 -8.24 3.83
CA ASP A 23 6.32 -8.24 2.50
C ASP A 23 6.51 -6.82 1.92
N LYS A 24 5.70 -5.85 2.36
CA LYS A 24 5.77 -4.44 1.96
C LYS A 24 6.78 -3.62 2.79
N PRO A 25 7.36 -2.53 2.25
CA PRO A 25 8.29 -1.66 3.00
C PRO A 25 7.67 -0.95 4.20
N GLU A 26 8.18 -1.17 5.41
CA GLU A 26 7.62 -0.57 6.64
C GLU A 26 8.33 0.72 7.09
N SER A 27 7.65 1.53 7.89
CA SER A 27 8.13 2.78 8.44
C SER A 27 8.93 2.55 9.73
N LEU A 28 10.26 2.59 9.64
CA LEU A 28 11.15 2.44 10.80
C LEU A 28 10.83 3.42 11.95
N ALA A 29 10.44 4.66 11.62
CA ALA A 29 10.05 5.67 12.61
C ALA A 29 8.84 5.23 13.44
N LYS A 30 7.83 4.62 12.80
CA LYS A 30 6.63 4.10 13.46
C LYS A 30 6.90 2.86 14.30
N TRP A 31 7.79 1.99 13.82
CA TRP A 31 8.25 0.83 14.59
C TRP A 31 9.04 1.23 15.84
N CYS A 32 9.99 2.17 15.74
CA CYS A 32 10.65 2.74 16.90
C CYS A 32 9.64 3.43 17.86
N GLN A 33 8.67 4.19 17.33
CA GLN A 33 7.63 4.83 18.15
C GLN A 33 6.80 3.80 18.93
N LYS A 34 6.44 2.67 18.31
CA LYS A 34 5.69 1.57 18.95
C LYS A 34 6.53 0.84 20.00
N ALA A 35 7.81 0.58 19.72
CA ALA A 35 8.73 -0.07 20.66
C ALA A 35 9.06 0.80 21.89
N MET A 36 9.04 2.13 21.75
CA MET A 36 9.38 3.10 22.80
C MET A 36 8.18 3.62 23.60
N LYS A 37 6.96 3.11 23.37
CA LYS A 37 5.71 3.70 23.89
C LYS A 37 5.73 3.94 25.40
N ASP A 38 6.31 3.02 26.16
CA ASP A 38 6.23 3.00 27.63
C ASP A 38 7.50 3.56 28.31
N TYR A 39 8.36 4.27 27.56
CA TYR A 39 9.68 4.70 28.02
C TYR A 39 9.91 6.21 28.00
N SER A 40 10.77 6.66 28.92
CA SER A 40 11.23 8.04 29.09
C SER A 40 11.75 8.68 27.78
N PRO A 41 11.55 9.99 27.54
CA PRO A 41 11.72 10.65 26.24
C PRO A 41 13.17 10.88 25.81
N ARG A 42 13.97 9.82 25.73
CA ARG A 42 15.13 9.79 24.83
C ARG A 42 14.60 10.03 23.42
N SER A 43 15.16 11.01 22.69
CA SER A 43 14.50 11.46 21.47
C SER A 43 14.32 10.30 20.47
N LEU A 44 13.09 10.14 19.98
CA LEU A 44 12.72 9.11 19.00
C LEU A 44 13.66 9.14 17.78
N ASN A 45 14.08 10.34 17.38
CA ASN A 45 15.04 10.58 16.30
C ASN A 45 16.41 9.95 16.60
N CYS A 46 16.95 10.08 17.82
CA CYS A 46 18.21 9.45 18.22
C CYS A 46 18.10 7.92 18.23
N MET A 47 16.98 7.36 18.69
CA MET A 47 16.76 5.91 18.64
C MET A 47 16.64 5.42 17.19
N GLN A 48 15.83 6.07 16.36
CA GLN A 48 15.67 5.75 14.94
C GLN A 48 17.01 5.81 14.18
N ALA A 49 17.83 6.84 14.43
CA ALA A 49 19.16 6.97 13.84
C ALA A 49 20.10 5.84 14.31
N SER A 50 20.04 5.48 15.60
CA SER A 50 20.83 4.38 16.17
C SER A 50 20.45 3.02 15.58
N VAL A 51 19.15 2.74 15.46
CA VAL A 51 18.64 1.53 14.81
C VAL A 51 19.05 1.49 13.33
N SER A 52 18.83 2.57 12.57
CA SER A 52 19.25 2.63 11.16
C SER A 52 20.76 2.42 10.98
N ASN A 53 21.59 2.99 11.86
CA ASN A 53 23.04 2.79 11.82
C ASN A 53 23.48 1.37 12.20
N ARG A 54 22.71 0.65 13.04
CA ARG A 54 22.90 -0.79 13.27
C ARG A 54 22.49 -1.62 12.04
N LEU A 55 21.35 -1.32 11.42
CA LEU A 55 20.87 -2.04 10.23
C LEU A 55 21.77 -1.85 8.99
N LYS A 56 22.48 -0.72 8.86
CA LYS A 56 23.54 -0.53 7.84
C LYS A 56 24.74 -1.47 7.98
N ARG A 57 24.88 -2.14 9.13
CA ARG A 57 25.96 -3.08 9.47
C ARG A 57 25.37 -4.43 9.91
N ILE A 58 24.32 -4.87 9.20
CA ILE A 58 23.48 -6.02 9.55
C ILE A 58 24.30 -7.30 9.77
N GLU A 59 25.42 -7.45 9.06
CA GLU A 59 26.33 -8.57 9.22
C GLU A 59 26.83 -8.69 10.68
N LYS A 60 27.07 -7.55 11.35
CA LYS A 60 27.56 -7.44 12.74
C LYS A 60 26.45 -7.36 13.79
N LEU A 61 25.23 -7.74 13.44
CA LEU A 61 24.12 -7.78 14.38
C LEU A 61 24.06 -9.15 15.06
N ASP A 62 24.62 -9.26 16.25
CA ASP A 62 24.74 -10.54 16.98
C ASP A 62 23.41 -10.97 17.62
N GLY A 63 23.19 -12.29 17.72
CA GLY A 63 21.98 -12.88 18.30
C GLY A 63 20.78 -12.99 17.35
N TYR A 64 20.93 -12.65 16.07
CA TYR A 64 19.86 -12.79 15.06
C TYR A 64 20.25 -13.82 14.01
N SER A 65 19.29 -14.65 13.62
CA SER A 65 19.41 -15.58 12.49
C SER A 65 19.62 -14.82 11.17
N LEU A 66 20.13 -15.53 10.16
CA LEU A 66 20.33 -14.95 8.82
C LEU A 66 19.00 -14.51 8.19
N MET A 67 17.91 -15.22 8.47
CA MET A 67 16.57 -14.89 7.99
C MET A 67 16.01 -13.62 8.65
N GLU A 68 16.16 -13.45 9.97
CA GLU A 68 15.78 -12.19 10.65
C GLU A 68 16.59 -11.00 10.10
N LYS A 69 17.90 -11.18 9.90
CA LYS A 69 18.78 -10.16 9.30
C LYS A 69 18.29 -9.76 7.92
N LEU A 70 17.99 -10.73 7.06
CA LEU A 70 17.43 -10.54 5.72
C LEU A 70 16.10 -9.77 5.76
N GLN A 71 15.18 -10.19 6.63
CA GLN A 71 13.86 -9.57 6.77
C GLN A 71 13.95 -8.12 7.25
N LEU A 72 14.81 -7.83 8.24
CA LEU A 72 15.04 -6.47 8.76
C LEU A 72 15.52 -5.51 7.64
N VAL A 73 16.50 -5.91 6.83
CA VAL A 73 17.03 -5.02 5.76
C VAL A 73 16.07 -4.89 4.58
N PHE A 74 15.35 -5.97 4.24
CA PHE A 74 14.31 -5.95 3.21
C PHE A 74 13.18 -4.99 3.61
N ILE A 75 12.52 -5.22 4.75
CA ILE A 75 11.37 -4.43 5.20
C ILE A 75 11.72 -2.95 5.37
N PHE A 76 12.86 -2.63 5.99
CA PHE A 76 13.28 -1.24 6.14
C PHE A 76 14.02 -0.66 4.93
N SER A 77 14.02 -1.37 3.79
CA SER A 77 14.56 -0.91 2.51
C SER A 77 16.02 -0.44 2.61
N GLN A 78 16.82 -1.12 3.42
CA GLN A 78 18.21 -0.76 3.67
C GLN A 78 19.12 -1.30 2.54
N PRO A 79 20.12 -0.54 2.09
CA PRO A 79 21.15 -1.06 1.20
C PRO A 79 22.01 -2.08 1.96
N VAL A 80 22.41 -3.17 1.29
CA VAL A 80 23.25 -4.21 1.87
C VAL A 80 24.64 -4.24 1.23
N SER A 81 25.63 -4.74 1.98
CA SER A 81 26.99 -4.94 1.49
C SER A 81 27.09 -6.17 0.59
N ASP A 82 28.04 -6.16 -0.35
CA ASP A 82 28.23 -7.29 -1.28
C ASP A 82 28.67 -8.57 -0.55
N GLY A 83 29.32 -8.43 0.62
CA GLY A 83 29.64 -9.55 1.50
C GLY A 83 28.42 -10.18 2.19
N PHE A 84 27.41 -9.37 2.57
CA PHE A 84 26.14 -9.91 3.09
C PHE A 84 25.32 -10.58 1.98
N VAL A 85 25.36 -10.04 0.75
CA VAL A 85 24.79 -10.66 -0.46
C VAL A 85 25.44 -12.02 -0.74
N GLN A 86 26.76 -12.15 -0.58
CA GLN A 86 27.43 -13.43 -0.73
C GLN A 86 27.03 -14.43 0.37
N LEU A 87 27.02 -14.01 1.63
CA LEU A 87 26.59 -14.85 2.77
C LEU A 87 25.17 -15.42 2.58
N LEU A 88 24.25 -14.63 2.02
CA LEU A 88 22.90 -15.08 1.67
C LEU A 88 22.90 -16.13 0.55
N LYS A 89 23.72 -15.95 -0.50
CA LYS A 89 23.85 -16.93 -1.58
C LYS A 89 24.52 -18.23 -1.13
N ASP A 90 25.49 -18.14 -0.23
CA ASP A 90 26.16 -19.31 0.35
C ASP A 90 25.19 -20.13 1.21
N ALA A 91 24.28 -19.44 1.92
CA ALA A 91 23.11 -20.03 2.57
C ALA A 91 21.93 -20.33 1.61
N LYS A 92 22.18 -20.33 0.30
CA LYS A 92 21.27 -20.71 -0.78
C LYS A 92 19.97 -19.90 -0.92
N PHE A 93 19.94 -18.67 -0.42
CA PHE A 93 18.85 -17.76 -0.74
C PHE A 93 18.98 -17.26 -2.19
N GLU A 94 17.91 -17.36 -2.98
CA GLU A 94 17.81 -16.60 -4.22
C GLU A 94 17.56 -15.14 -3.87
N ILE A 95 18.39 -14.22 -4.36
CA ILE A 95 18.25 -12.78 -4.08
C ILE A 95 18.42 -11.93 -5.33
N SER A 96 17.68 -10.83 -5.39
CA SER A 96 17.85 -9.78 -6.40
C SER A 96 17.93 -8.42 -5.71
N GLN A 97 18.78 -7.55 -6.23
CA GLN A 97 18.97 -6.19 -5.72
C GLN A 97 18.53 -5.15 -6.76
N ASP A 98 18.12 -3.98 -6.28
CA ASP A 98 17.86 -2.81 -7.10
C ASP A 98 19.13 -1.98 -7.37
N ASN A 99 18.96 -0.87 -8.11
CA ASN A 99 20.04 0.07 -8.43
C ASN A 99 20.63 0.82 -7.21
N LYS A 100 20.08 0.63 -6.02
CA LYS A 100 20.56 1.20 -4.75
C LYS A 100 21.14 0.12 -3.81
N LYS A 101 21.43 -1.08 -4.33
CA LYS A 101 21.89 -2.26 -3.57
C LYS A 101 20.91 -2.71 -2.47
N ARG A 102 19.63 -2.36 -2.57
CA ARG A 102 18.58 -2.85 -1.65
C ARG A 102 18.06 -4.18 -2.19
N ILE A 103 17.82 -5.16 -1.33
CA ILE A 103 17.21 -6.44 -1.73
C ILE A 103 15.77 -6.15 -2.13
N SER A 104 15.42 -6.39 -3.39
CA SER A 104 14.08 -6.14 -3.97
C SER A 104 13.28 -7.41 -4.20
N ARG A 105 13.96 -8.58 -4.28
CA ARG A 105 13.35 -9.91 -4.26
C ARG A 105 14.23 -10.84 -3.44
N PHE A 106 13.61 -11.74 -2.67
CA PHE A 106 14.30 -12.94 -2.19
C PHE A 106 13.38 -14.16 -2.12
N SER A 107 13.97 -15.34 -2.13
CA SER A 107 13.31 -16.59 -1.75
C SER A 107 14.25 -17.59 -1.10
N THR A 108 13.69 -18.47 -0.26
CA THR A 108 14.38 -19.62 0.36
C THR A 108 14.66 -20.74 -0.65
N GLU A 109 15.60 -21.66 -0.35
CA GLU A 109 15.96 -22.79 -1.23
C GLU A 109 14.75 -23.68 -1.59
N ASP A 110 13.87 -23.91 -0.62
CA ASP A 110 12.64 -24.70 -0.76
C ASP A 110 11.48 -23.93 -1.44
N GLY A 111 11.65 -22.62 -1.66
CA GLY A 111 10.60 -21.74 -2.19
C GLY A 111 9.43 -21.49 -1.24
N SER A 112 9.49 -21.91 0.03
CA SER A 112 8.39 -21.71 1.00
C SER A 112 8.14 -20.23 1.32
N ILE A 113 9.19 -19.40 1.29
CA ILE A 113 9.08 -17.95 1.43
C ILE A 113 9.58 -17.29 0.15
N VAL A 114 8.73 -16.46 -0.46
CA VAL A 114 9.06 -15.61 -1.61
C VAL A 114 8.58 -14.19 -1.31
N ARG A 115 9.46 -13.21 -1.38
CA ARG A 115 9.13 -11.80 -1.15
C ARG A 115 9.64 -10.91 -2.27
N PHE A 116 8.87 -9.88 -2.59
CA PHE A 116 9.16 -8.89 -3.64
C PHE A 116 8.65 -7.51 -3.24
N SER A 117 9.43 -6.46 -3.48
CA SER A 117 9.04 -5.08 -3.28
C SER A 117 9.87 -4.11 -4.14
N ASP A 118 9.26 -3.00 -4.56
CA ASP A 118 9.94 -1.92 -5.31
C ASP A 118 10.76 -0.98 -4.40
N HIS A 119 10.53 -1.07 -3.09
CA HIS A 119 11.06 -0.18 -2.06
C HIS A 119 10.91 1.32 -2.41
N HIS A 120 9.76 1.75 -2.95
CA HIS A 120 9.53 3.17 -3.23
C HIS A 120 9.79 4.03 -1.97
N ARG A 121 10.36 5.24 -2.14
CA ARG A 121 10.79 6.06 -0.99
C ARG A 121 9.60 6.55 -0.18
N ASP A 122 8.57 7.02 -0.89
CA ASP A 122 7.42 7.71 -0.33
C ASP A 122 6.26 6.78 0.03
N VAL A 123 6.37 5.49 -0.31
CA VAL A 123 5.43 4.44 0.06
C VAL A 123 6.04 3.63 1.21
N LYS A 124 5.45 3.76 2.39
CA LYS A 124 5.83 3.03 3.61
C LYS A 124 4.58 2.59 4.35
N TYR A 125 4.61 1.41 4.92
CA TYR A 125 3.52 0.81 5.68
C TYR A 125 3.83 0.80 7.19
N PHE A 126 2.82 0.54 8.03
CA PHE A 126 2.99 0.27 9.45
C PHE A 126 1.96 -0.76 9.91
N ASN A 127 2.45 -1.95 10.27
CA ASN A 127 1.65 -3.15 10.43
C ASN A 127 0.80 -3.44 9.16
N GLY A 128 1.38 -3.26 7.97
CA GLY A 128 0.68 -3.47 6.69
C GLY A 128 -0.26 -2.33 6.25
N VAL A 129 -0.51 -1.32 7.08
CA VAL A 129 -1.36 -0.15 6.73
C VAL A 129 -0.51 0.97 6.13
N LEU A 130 -0.92 1.54 4.99
CA LEU A 130 -0.16 2.59 4.31
C LEU A 130 0.00 3.84 5.18
N CYS A 131 1.24 4.21 5.50
CA CYS A 131 1.54 5.42 6.23
C CYS A 131 1.53 6.64 5.29
N LEU A 132 0.58 7.55 5.53
CA LEU A 132 0.54 8.89 4.94
C LEU A 132 1.63 9.80 5.53
N ASN A 133 2.89 9.43 5.31
CA ASN A 133 4.06 10.06 5.89
C ASN A 133 4.54 11.29 5.09
N SER A 134 4.26 11.36 3.79
CA SER A 134 4.69 12.50 2.97
C SER A 134 3.98 13.79 3.40
N ALA A 135 4.72 14.89 3.46
CA ALA A 135 4.14 16.20 3.75
C ALA A 135 3.07 16.60 2.72
N LEU A 136 3.18 16.11 1.49
CA LEU A 136 2.20 16.27 0.42
C LEU A 136 0.89 15.55 0.72
N GLN A 137 0.90 14.26 1.09
CA GLN A 137 -0.31 13.55 1.51
C GLN A 137 -0.94 14.16 2.77
N LYS A 138 -0.12 14.57 3.75
CA LYS A 138 -0.63 15.28 4.93
C LYS A 138 -1.29 16.61 4.57
N LYS A 139 -0.72 17.36 3.62
CA LYS A 139 -1.32 18.60 3.11
C LYS A 139 -2.59 18.32 2.31
N ALA A 140 -2.63 17.27 1.49
CA ALA A 140 -3.81 16.83 0.75
C ALA A 140 -4.95 16.42 1.70
N ASN A 141 -4.71 15.56 2.69
CA ASN A 141 -5.70 15.21 3.70
C ASN A 141 -6.11 16.41 4.56
N LYS A 142 -5.19 17.32 4.92
CA LYS A 142 -5.56 18.55 5.64
C LYS A 142 -6.48 19.45 4.79
N HIS A 143 -6.24 19.54 3.48
CA HIS A 143 -7.16 20.21 2.56
C HIS A 143 -8.49 19.47 2.40
N ARG A 144 -8.49 18.13 2.40
CA ARG A 144 -9.72 17.31 2.34
C ARG A 144 -10.60 17.55 3.56
N ILE A 145 -10.05 17.37 4.77
CA ILE A 145 -10.73 17.64 6.06
C ILE A 145 -11.20 19.09 6.14
N ALA A 146 -10.43 20.06 5.63
CA ALA A 146 -10.83 21.46 5.61
C ALA A 146 -11.96 21.77 4.60
N ARG A 147 -12.16 20.95 3.56
CA ARG A 147 -13.33 21.03 2.67
C ARG A 147 -14.53 20.35 3.30
N GLU A 148 -14.36 19.12 3.79
CA GLU A 148 -15.40 18.35 4.49
C GLU A 148 -16.04 19.17 5.63
N LYS A 149 -15.22 19.85 6.46
CA LYS A 149 -15.71 20.74 7.51
C LYS A 149 -16.46 21.99 7.03
N LYS A 150 -16.15 22.51 5.82
CA LYS A 150 -16.88 23.64 5.24
C LYS A 150 -18.21 23.19 4.64
N GLN A 151 -18.22 22.03 4.00
CA GLN A 151 -19.42 21.44 3.40
C GLN A 151 -20.49 21.22 4.49
N GLY A 152 -20.16 20.47 5.54
CA GLY A 152 -21.09 20.17 6.63
C GLY A 152 -21.46 21.35 7.55
N GLN A 153 -20.92 22.55 7.32
CA GLN A 153 -21.42 23.78 7.96
C GLN A 153 -22.47 24.49 7.10
N GLN A 154 -22.42 24.37 5.77
CA GLN A 154 -23.38 24.99 4.87
C GLN A 154 -24.72 24.23 4.85
N ASP A 155 -24.68 22.91 5.01
CA ASP A 155 -25.88 22.07 5.03
C ASP A 155 -26.79 22.36 6.26
N VAL A 156 -26.21 22.86 7.37
CA VAL A 156 -26.96 23.22 8.60
C VAL A 156 -27.61 24.60 8.52
N GLU A 157 -27.06 25.55 7.76
CA GLU A 157 -27.67 26.89 7.59
C GLU A 157 -28.85 26.89 6.61
N TYR A 158 -28.95 25.89 5.72
CA TYR A 158 -29.98 25.88 4.67
C TYR A 158 -31.34 25.32 5.13
N GLU A 159 -31.39 24.42 6.12
CA GLU A 159 -32.66 23.88 6.63
C GLU A 159 -33.44 24.88 7.52
N ASN A 160 -32.77 25.88 8.11
CA ASN A 160 -33.40 26.81 9.05
C ASN A 160 -33.99 28.08 8.42
N SER A 161 -33.95 28.22 7.08
CA SER A 161 -34.30 29.47 6.38
C SER A 161 -35.57 29.41 5.53
N ASN A 162 -36.37 28.34 5.59
CA ASN A 162 -37.52 28.17 4.68
C ASN A 162 -38.75 27.50 5.31
N ILE A 163 -39.28 28.09 6.38
CA ILE A 163 -40.68 27.94 6.79
C ILE A 163 -41.33 29.33 6.76
N ASP A 164 -41.61 29.82 5.54
CA ASP A 164 -42.43 31.02 5.35
C ASP A 164 -43.87 30.63 4.97
N ALA A 165 -44.83 31.41 5.46
CA ALA A 165 -46.18 30.90 5.72
C ALA A 165 -47.07 30.68 4.47
N ALA A 166 -47.43 29.42 4.20
CA ALA A 166 -48.53 29.09 3.29
C ALA A 166 -49.89 29.18 4.01
N LEU A 167 -50.61 30.29 3.75
CA LEU A 167 -51.91 30.61 4.34
C LEU A 167 -53.03 29.65 3.88
N ILE A 168 -53.26 28.56 4.63
CA ILE A 168 -54.45 27.70 4.42
C ILE A 168 -55.68 28.37 5.05
N LYS A 169 -56.61 28.83 4.20
CA LYS A 169 -57.96 29.24 4.62
C LYS A 169 -58.84 28.01 4.76
N GLU A 170 -59.01 27.51 5.98
CA GLU A 170 -59.94 26.41 6.24
C GLU A 170 -61.39 26.93 6.40
N GLN A 171 -62.34 26.15 5.90
CA GLN A 171 -63.70 26.61 5.63
C GLN A 171 -64.66 26.20 6.76
N ARG A 172 -65.45 27.18 7.21
CA ARG A 172 -66.38 27.06 8.35
C ARG A 172 -67.55 26.11 8.04
N VAL A 173 -67.71 25.06 8.84
CA VAL A 173 -68.94 24.24 8.92
C VAL A 173 -69.47 24.29 10.36
N GLU A 174 -70.79 24.28 10.51
CA GLU A 174 -71.51 24.72 11.70
C GLU A 174 -72.33 23.57 12.34
N ASN A 175 -72.45 23.58 13.69
CA ASN A 175 -73.50 22.90 14.50
C ASN A 175 -73.37 21.33 14.63
N ILE A 176 -73.69 20.58 15.71
CA ILE A 176 -74.24 20.77 17.10
C ILE A 176 -74.22 19.36 17.81
N PRO A 177 -74.41 19.11 19.15
CA PRO A 177 -74.20 19.83 20.44
C PRO A 177 -73.56 18.95 21.61
N VAL A 178 -73.51 19.45 22.88
CA VAL A 178 -73.87 18.81 24.22
C VAL A 178 -73.33 17.37 24.59
N GLU A 179 -72.81 17.00 25.79
CA GLU A 179 -72.84 17.48 27.22
C GLU A 179 -71.61 16.95 28.08
N PRO A 180 -71.51 16.89 29.45
CA PRO A 180 -70.31 17.38 30.19
C PRO A 180 -69.72 16.45 31.30
N LYS A 181 -68.92 17.04 32.22
CA LYS A 181 -68.24 16.53 33.45
C LYS A 181 -66.76 16.13 33.22
N ARG A 182 -65.80 16.35 34.14
CA ARG A 182 -65.87 16.61 35.61
C ARG A 182 -64.61 17.36 36.14
N GLU A 183 -64.58 17.70 37.44
CA GLU A 183 -63.44 18.34 38.16
C GLU A 183 -62.12 17.54 38.07
N GLY A 184 -60.91 18.08 38.32
CA GLY A 184 -60.51 19.45 38.71
C GLY A 184 -59.10 19.49 39.37
N ILE A 185 -58.85 20.52 40.18
CA ILE A 185 -57.68 20.74 41.09
C ILE A 185 -56.41 21.39 40.48
N ARG A 186 -56.01 22.51 41.11
CA ARG A 186 -54.76 23.26 40.92
C ARG A 186 -53.59 22.61 41.67
N LYS A 187 -52.35 22.92 41.27
CA LYS A 187 -51.32 23.40 42.22
C LYS A 187 -50.26 24.24 41.53
N GLU A 188 -50.01 25.43 42.08
CA GLU A 188 -48.86 26.28 41.79
C GLU A 188 -47.61 25.71 42.49
N VAL A 189 -46.42 25.85 41.88
CA VAL A 189 -45.12 25.97 42.57
C VAL A 189 -44.26 26.97 41.79
N GLU A 190 -43.36 27.64 42.50
CA GLU A 190 -42.73 28.92 42.16
C GLU A 190 -41.73 28.94 40.99
N LYS A 191 -41.45 30.17 40.54
CA LYS A 191 -40.24 30.53 39.80
C LYS A 191 -39.16 30.96 40.81
N GLU A 192 -37.93 30.51 40.64
CA GLU A 192 -36.76 31.24 41.13
C GLU A 192 -35.91 31.71 39.95
N ALA A 193 -35.37 32.92 40.08
CA ALA A 193 -34.39 33.49 39.16
C ALA A 193 -32.98 33.24 39.70
N VAL A 194 -32.00 33.09 38.82
CA VAL A 194 -30.59 33.05 39.19
C VAL A 194 -29.90 34.27 38.60
N GLU A 195 -29.16 34.99 39.45
CA GLU A 195 -28.51 36.26 39.15
C GLU A 195 -27.16 36.09 38.44
N ASP A 196 -26.78 37.08 37.64
CA ASP A 196 -25.42 37.23 37.09
C ASP A 196 -24.44 37.73 38.15
N ILE A 197 -23.23 37.14 38.21
CA ILE A 197 -22.06 37.73 38.90
C ILE A 197 -20.81 37.56 38.03
N PRO A 198 -20.06 38.63 37.72
CA PRO A 198 -18.80 38.57 36.99
C PRO A 198 -17.58 38.47 37.93
N SER A 199 -16.46 37.94 37.45
CA SER A 199 -15.15 38.20 38.08
C SER A 199 -13.97 38.15 37.10
N GLU A 200 -13.11 39.16 37.21
CA GLU A 200 -11.76 39.17 36.67
C GLU A 200 -10.80 38.42 37.63
N LYS A 201 -9.75 37.76 37.10
CA LYS A 201 -8.36 38.26 37.24
C LYS A 201 -7.31 37.32 36.65
N GLU A 202 -6.29 37.94 36.07
CA GLU A 202 -5.00 37.30 35.84
C GLU A 202 -4.22 37.13 37.15
N THR A 203 -3.44 36.06 37.26
CA THR A 203 -2.16 36.08 37.99
C THR A 203 -1.11 35.25 37.23
N LYS A 204 0.08 35.84 37.07
CA LYS A 204 1.33 35.13 36.83
C LYS A 204 2.07 35.09 38.17
N GLN A 205 2.72 33.99 38.54
CA GLN A 205 4.09 34.00 39.10
C GLN A 205 4.69 32.58 39.11
N GLU A 206 6.00 32.51 39.33
CA GLU A 206 6.92 31.37 39.12
C GLU A 206 7.35 30.66 40.43
N VAL A 207 8.13 29.59 40.22
CA VAL A 207 9.22 29.04 41.07
C VAL A 207 8.89 27.98 42.13
N ASP A 208 9.89 27.10 42.28
CA ASP A 208 9.97 25.82 42.99
C ASP A 208 9.67 25.85 44.49
N GLU A 209 9.31 24.69 45.05
CA GLU A 209 9.96 24.16 46.26
C GLU A 209 9.78 22.64 46.43
N ASP A 210 10.77 21.99 47.05
CA ASP A 210 10.83 20.55 47.29
C ASP A 210 9.75 20.03 48.27
N MET A 211 9.21 18.84 48.03
CA MET A 211 8.50 18.05 49.04
C MET A 211 8.93 16.57 49.01
N THR A 212 9.73 16.18 50.01
CA THR A 212 10.26 14.82 50.17
C THR A 212 9.53 14.07 51.28
N VAL A 213 8.38 13.44 50.97
CA VAL A 213 7.63 12.50 51.84
C VAL A 213 6.93 11.50 50.89
N GLY A 214 6.92 10.18 51.03
CA GLY A 214 7.10 9.34 52.22
C GLY A 214 5.80 8.57 52.47
N GLY A 215 5.61 7.42 51.81
CA GLY A 215 4.34 6.69 51.83
C GLY A 215 4.47 5.26 51.34
N ASP A 216 4.80 4.35 52.25
CA ASP A 216 4.95 2.92 52.00
C ASP A 216 3.58 2.21 52.01
N ILE A 217 3.21 1.56 50.91
CA ILE A 217 2.04 0.68 50.81
C ILE A 217 2.45 -0.59 50.05
N GLY A 218 2.80 -1.63 50.80
CA GLY A 218 3.15 -2.92 50.24
C GLY A 218 1.94 -3.61 49.56
N GLN A 219 2.07 -3.92 48.27
CA GLN A 219 1.22 -4.90 47.61
C GLN A 219 1.97 -6.22 47.45
N VAL A 220 1.33 -7.31 47.87
CA VAL A 220 1.89 -8.67 47.86
C VAL A 220 2.03 -9.17 46.42
N ALA A 221 3.28 -9.27 45.94
CA ALA A 221 3.59 -9.85 44.64
C ALA A 221 3.41 -11.38 44.67
N PHE A 222 2.55 -11.90 43.78
CA PHE A 222 2.24 -13.32 43.68
C PHE A 222 3.40 -14.11 43.06
N SER A 223 4.37 -14.49 43.91
CA SER A 223 5.61 -15.17 43.51
C SER A 223 5.42 -16.68 43.27
N GLY A 224 4.47 -17.05 42.40
CA GLY A 224 4.28 -18.42 41.97
C GLY A 224 5.39 -18.85 41.00
N ARG A 225 6.21 -19.84 41.38
CA ARG A 225 7.17 -20.45 40.44
C ARG A 225 6.38 -21.24 39.39
N ILE A 226 6.48 -20.84 38.13
CA ILE A 226 6.01 -21.66 37.00
C ILE A 226 6.96 -22.85 36.89
N ASN A 227 6.42 -24.06 36.98
CA ASN A 227 7.18 -25.28 36.75
C ASN A 227 7.19 -25.59 35.24
N TYR A 228 8.36 -25.53 34.62
CA TYR A 228 8.50 -25.78 33.18
C TYR A 228 8.53 -27.28 32.83
N GLU A 229 8.83 -28.17 33.79
CA GLU A 229 8.79 -29.62 33.55
C GLU A 229 7.37 -30.17 33.33
N GLU A 230 6.32 -29.45 33.76
CA GLU A 230 4.93 -29.87 33.58
C GLU A 230 4.37 -29.55 32.17
N LEU A 231 4.96 -28.56 31.48
CA LEU A 231 4.53 -28.16 30.13
C LEU A 231 4.95 -29.19 29.06
N ASP A 232 6.16 -29.75 29.16
CA ASP A 232 6.65 -30.77 28.22
C ASP A 232 5.91 -32.12 28.36
N ALA A 233 5.25 -32.37 29.49
CA ALA A 233 4.42 -33.56 29.71
C ALA A 233 3.03 -33.47 29.04
N GLN A 234 2.61 -32.29 28.58
CA GLN A 234 1.25 -32.06 28.09
C GLN A 234 1.09 -32.50 26.63
N LYS A 235 0.65 -33.74 26.44
CA LYS A 235 0.49 -34.38 25.13
C LYS A 235 -0.59 -33.69 24.29
N PHE A 236 -0.16 -32.83 23.36
CA PHE A 236 -1.02 -32.01 22.51
C PHE A 236 -1.92 -32.88 21.60
N VAL A 237 -3.22 -32.92 21.87
CA VAL A 237 -4.21 -33.63 21.03
C VAL A 237 -4.75 -32.66 19.98
N TYR A 238 -4.36 -32.85 18.73
CA TYR A 238 -4.86 -32.05 17.60
C TYR A 238 -6.28 -32.52 17.21
N PRO A 239 -7.33 -31.68 17.30
CA PRO A 239 -8.62 -32.00 16.70
C PRO A 239 -8.46 -31.97 15.17
N GLY A 240 -8.87 -33.06 14.51
CA GLY A 240 -8.39 -33.39 13.17
C GLY A 240 -8.91 -32.52 12.03
N PHE A 241 -8.08 -32.38 11.00
CA PHE A 241 -8.52 -32.09 9.63
C PHE A 241 -8.83 -33.41 8.91
N PRO A 242 -9.91 -33.50 8.10
CA PRO A 242 -10.20 -34.69 7.32
C PRO A 242 -9.20 -34.87 6.18
N GLU A 243 -8.77 -36.12 5.99
CA GLU A 243 -7.77 -36.54 5.01
C GLU A 243 -8.42 -36.91 3.65
N GLU A 244 -7.60 -36.89 2.59
CA GLU A 244 -7.88 -37.35 1.23
C GLU A 244 -8.92 -36.61 0.34
N LEU A 245 -8.39 -35.77 -0.57
CA LEU A 245 -8.78 -35.83 -1.99
C LEU A 245 -7.53 -35.77 -2.88
N LYS A 246 -7.24 -36.87 -3.58
CA LYS A 246 -6.09 -37.01 -4.50
C LYS A 246 -6.41 -36.32 -5.84
N PRO A 247 -5.67 -35.29 -6.30
CA PRO A 247 -5.84 -34.77 -7.65
C PRO A 247 -5.27 -35.75 -8.69
N VAL A 248 -6.13 -36.16 -9.62
CA VAL A 248 -5.79 -37.05 -10.74
C VAL A 248 -4.74 -36.41 -11.66
N THR A 249 -3.78 -37.24 -12.11
CA THR A 249 -2.71 -36.87 -13.03
C THR A 249 -3.18 -36.14 -14.29
N SER A 250 -2.60 -34.98 -14.58
CA SER A 250 -2.78 -34.29 -15.89
C SER A 250 -1.47 -33.78 -16.51
N ILE A 251 -1.03 -34.53 -17.53
CA ILE A 251 -0.43 -34.09 -18.79
C ILE A 251 0.81 -33.14 -18.72
N ARG A 252 1.96 -33.79 -18.91
CA ARG A 252 3.31 -33.26 -19.14
C ARG A 252 3.41 -32.37 -20.40
N ILE A 253 3.34 -31.05 -20.27
CA ILE A 253 3.64 -30.10 -21.36
C ILE A 253 5.16 -29.94 -21.54
N LYS A 254 5.66 -30.18 -22.76
CA LYS A 254 7.09 -30.07 -23.11
C LYS A 254 7.52 -28.60 -23.20
N LYS A 255 8.40 -28.14 -22.30
CA LYS A 255 9.10 -26.84 -22.44
C LYS A 255 9.99 -26.84 -23.68
N ARG A 256 9.63 -26.03 -24.69
CA ARG A 256 10.44 -25.75 -25.89
C ARG A 256 11.59 -24.82 -25.49
N ARG A 257 12.84 -25.30 -25.53
CA ARG A 257 14.02 -24.45 -25.36
C ARG A 257 14.16 -23.52 -26.57
N HIS A 258 14.33 -22.22 -26.32
CA HIS A 258 14.91 -21.31 -27.30
C HIS A 258 16.37 -21.08 -26.92
N ASN A 259 17.27 -21.38 -27.85
CA ASN A 259 18.69 -21.02 -27.74
C ASN A 259 18.85 -19.57 -28.24
N SER A 260 19.71 -18.80 -27.57
CA SER A 260 20.26 -17.56 -28.10
C SER A 260 21.78 -17.69 -28.19
N THR A 261 22.34 -17.38 -29.36
CA THR A 261 23.77 -17.50 -29.67
C THR A 261 24.15 -16.38 -30.64
N ALA A 262 25.42 -15.97 -30.60
CA ALA A 262 26.06 -14.86 -31.31
C ALA A 262 25.69 -13.45 -30.78
N ASP A 263 26.59 -12.51 -30.45
CA ASP A 263 28.01 -12.20 -30.82
C ASP A 263 28.14 -11.00 -31.80
N SER A 264 29.30 -10.33 -31.73
CA SER A 264 29.70 -9.03 -32.30
C SER A 264 29.10 -7.77 -31.61
N GLY A 265 29.85 -6.71 -31.27
CA GLY A 265 31.30 -6.54 -31.20
C GLY A 265 31.83 -5.27 -31.88
N LYS A 266 32.45 -4.35 -31.13
CA LYS A 266 33.58 -3.50 -31.60
C LYS A 266 34.29 -2.76 -30.44
N ARG A 267 35.48 -2.23 -30.74
CA ARG A 267 36.57 -1.99 -29.79
C ARG A 267 37.11 -0.54 -29.91
N VAL A 268 37.29 0.11 -28.76
CA VAL A 268 38.30 1.15 -28.38
C VAL A 268 38.47 2.39 -29.27
N LYS A 269 38.40 3.56 -28.62
CA LYS A 269 39.39 4.65 -28.78
C LYS A 269 39.80 5.13 -27.38
N THR A 270 41.09 5.13 -27.07
CA THR A 270 41.65 5.66 -25.82
C THR A 270 43.00 6.27 -26.16
N GLU A 271 43.29 7.44 -25.60
CA GLU A 271 44.42 8.28 -25.98
C GLU A 271 45.65 7.99 -25.10
N GLU A 272 46.84 8.10 -25.69
CA GLU A 272 48.10 8.11 -24.95
C GLU A 272 48.29 9.44 -24.22
N MET A 273 48.75 9.39 -22.98
CA MET A 273 49.69 10.40 -22.48
C MET A 273 50.83 9.71 -21.74
N SER A 274 52.04 10.13 -22.09
CA SER A 274 53.31 9.57 -21.66
C SER A 274 53.73 10.07 -20.28
N THR A 275 54.36 9.21 -19.49
CA THR A 275 55.39 9.63 -18.53
C THR A 275 56.46 8.54 -18.39
N GLU A 276 57.71 8.97 -18.39
CA GLU A 276 58.90 8.14 -18.27
C GLU A 276 59.16 7.74 -16.80
N ALA A 277 59.79 6.57 -16.58
CA ALA A 277 61.17 6.49 -16.05
C ALA A 277 61.46 5.15 -15.33
N ALA A 278 62.61 4.55 -15.65
CA ALA A 278 63.38 3.57 -14.85
C ALA A 278 62.70 2.22 -14.49
N SER A 279 63.41 1.09 -14.31
CA SER A 279 64.78 0.66 -14.65
C SER A 279 64.88 -0.87 -14.45
N SER A 280 65.94 -1.49 -15.00
CA SER A 280 66.52 -2.78 -14.59
C SER A 280 65.90 -4.10 -15.13
N ASP A 281 66.44 -4.54 -16.27
CA ASP A 281 67.12 -5.83 -16.50
C ASP A 281 66.65 -7.12 -15.79
N SER A 282 66.32 -8.16 -16.58
CA SER A 282 67.10 -9.43 -16.58
C SER A 282 66.74 -10.42 -17.72
N ILE A 283 67.66 -10.56 -18.66
CA ILE A 283 68.28 -11.81 -19.21
C ILE A 283 67.40 -13.04 -19.57
N ALA A 284 67.40 -13.38 -20.88
CA ALA A 284 67.37 -14.72 -21.54
C ALA A 284 66.18 -15.69 -21.26
N THR A 285 65.82 -16.66 -22.12
CA THR A 285 66.56 -17.39 -23.16
C THR A 285 65.65 -17.85 -24.32
N SER A 286 66.25 -18.48 -25.35
CA SER A 286 65.73 -19.17 -26.55
C SER A 286 64.37 -19.92 -26.44
N SER A 287 63.68 -20.32 -27.51
CA SER A 287 64.21 -20.89 -28.77
C SER A 287 63.21 -20.92 -29.94
N ASN A 288 63.74 -21.20 -31.13
CA ASN A 288 63.01 -21.35 -32.39
C ASN A 288 62.02 -22.53 -32.39
N GLN A 289 60.92 -22.40 -33.14
CA GLN A 289 60.69 -23.30 -34.28
C GLN A 289 59.78 -22.70 -35.35
N LYS A 290 59.84 -23.30 -36.55
CA LYS A 290 59.56 -22.68 -37.85
C LYS A 290 58.90 -23.70 -38.76
N THR A 291 57.66 -23.47 -39.19
CA THR A 291 57.10 -24.09 -40.42
C THR A 291 55.94 -23.26 -40.97
N PRO A 292 55.83 -23.09 -42.30
CA PRO A 292 54.75 -22.34 -42.93
C PRO A 292 53.62 -23.28 -43.43
N THR A 293 52.39 -22.77 -43.47
CA THR A 293 51.35 -23.36 -44.32
C THR A 293 50.55 -22.26 -45.01
N THR A 294 50.86 -22.06 -46.29
CA THR A 294 50.08 -21.23 -47.21
C THR A 294 48.70 -21.84 -47.42
N SER A 295 47.64 -21.07 -47.24
CA SER A 295 46.30 -21.43 -47.74
C SER A 295 45.63 -20.20 -48.34
N SER A 296 45.25 -20.30 -49.61
CA SER A 296 44.67 -19.24 -50.42
C SER A 296 43.18 -19.05 -50.15
N ASN A 297 42.78 -17.85 -49.71
CA ASN A 297 41.38 -17.48 -49.61
C ASN A 297 40.91 -16.78 -50.90
N THR A 298 40.17 -17.51 -51.74
CA THR A 298 39.42 -16.95 -52.87
C THR A 298 38.16 -16.26 -52.36
N PRO A 299 37.86 -14.99 -52.72
CA PRO A 299 36.65 -14.32 -52.26
C PRO A 299 35.42 -14.82 -53.05
N MET A 300 34.54 -15.59 -52.41
CA MET A 300 33.22 -15.86 -52.98
C MET A 300 32.34 -14.61 -52.90
N GLN A 301 31.97 -14.11 -54.07
CA GLN A 301 31.03 -13.03 -54.30
C GLN A 301 29.64 -13.38 -53.74
N GLN A 302 29.26 -12.76 -52.61
CA GLN A 302 27.89 -12.88 -52.08
C GLN A 302 26.91 -12.11 -52.97
N SER A 303 25.81 -12.78 -53.33
CA SER A 303 24.70 -12.18 -54.06
C SER A 303 23.95 -11.14 -53.20
N PRO A 304 23.32 -10.11 -53.81
CA PRO A 304 22.55 -9.13 -53.06
C PRO A 304 21.38 -9.80 -52.33
N GLN A 305 21.35 -9.69 -50.99
CA GLN A 305 20.16 -10.08 -50.24
C GLN A 305 19.08 -9.02 -50.44
N GLU A 306 18.01 -9.43 -51.12
CA GLU A 306 16.80 -8.65 -51.33
C GLU A 306 16.20 -8.24 -49.98
N ALA A 307 15.98 -6.94 -49.80
CA ALA A 307 15.56 -6.36 -48.52
C ALA A 307 14.13 -6.79 -48.16
N ARG A 308 14.01 -7.82 -47.33
CA ARG A 308 12.73 -8.33 -46.82
C ARG A 308 11.93 -7.18 -46.18
N PRO A 309 10.71 -6.85 -46.66
CA PRO A 309 9.94 -5.74 -46.14
C PRO A 309 9.66 -5.94 -44.65
N ALA A 310 9.84 -4.88 -43.87
CA ALA A 310 9.59 -4.89 -42.44
C ALA A 310 8.12 -5.23 -42.18
N ILE A 311 7.87 -6.33 -41.48
CA ILE A 311 6.50 -6.71 -41.08
C ILE A 311 5.98 -5.59 -40.18
N PRO A 312 4.86 -4.93 -40.51
CA PRO A 312 4.29 -3.90 -39.65
C PRO A 312 3.95 -4.53 -38.31
N THR A 313 4.51 -3.97 -37.23
CA THR A 313 4.14 -4.37 -35.87
C THR A 313 2.63 -4.17 -35.70
N PRO A 314 1.87 -5.19 -35.24
CA PRO A 314 0.44 -5.04 -35.10
C PRO A 314 0.13 -3.90 -34.12
N ASP A 315 -0.71 -2.95 -34.56
CA ASP A 315 -1.09 -1.80 -33.75
C ASP A 315 -1.64 -2.26 -32.39
N GLU A 316 -1.08 -1.71 -31.32
CA GLU A 316 -1.55 -2.01 -29.96
C GLU A 316 -3.03 -1.60 -29.86
N PRO A 317 -3.94 -2.50 -29.42
CA PRO A 317 -5.35 -2.19 -29.43
C PRO A 317 -5.65 -1.07 -28.42
N LYS A 318 -6.55 -0.19 -28.85
CA LYS A 318 -6.87 1.09 -28.22
C LYS A 318 -8.32 1.13 -27.82
N ILE A 319 -8.59 1.84 -26.73
CA ILE A 319 -9.91 1.93 -26.09
C ILE A 319 -10.40 3.37 -26.19
N SER A 320 -11.68 3.53 -26.56
CA SER A 320 -12.38 4.82 -26.54
C SER A 320 -12.43 5.37 -25.11
N VAL A 321 -11.93 6.58 -24.90
CA VAL A 321 -12.01 7.25 -23.61
C VAL A 321 -13.43 7.77 -23.37
N LEU A 322 -14.15 8.17 -24.43
CA LEU A 322 -15.56 8.53 -24.38
C LEU A 322 -16.41 7.39 -23.81
N ALA A 323 -16.24 6.17 -24.34
CA ALA A 323 -16.93 4.99 -23.82
C ALA A 323 -16.61 4.75 -22.33
N LEU A 324 -15.34 4.83 -21.93
CA LEU A 324 -14.95 4.67 -20.52
C LEU A 324 -15.62 5.70 -19.61
N ALA A 325 -15.67 6.97 -20.00
CA ALA A 325 -16.32 8.01 -19.21
C ALA A 325 -17.85 7.79 -19.10
N THR A 326 -18.52 7.43 -20.19
CA THR A 326 -19.95 7.05 -20.18
C THR A 326 -20.21 5.84 -19.28
N HIS A 327 -19.29 4.87 -19.21
CA HIS A 327 -19.42 3.73 -18.29
C HIS A 327 -19.21 4.12 -16.82
N ILE A 328 -18.29 5.05 -16.53
CA ILE A 328 -18.10 5.62 -15.18
C ILE A 328 -19.34 6.42 -14.75
N GLU A 329 -19.93 7.20 -15.66
CA GLU A 329 -21.18 7.96 -15.45
C GLU A 329 -22.34 7.03 -15.06
N ASN A 330 -22.57 5.95 -15.81
CA ASN A 330 -23.60 4.96 -15.51
C ASN A 330 -23.41 4.29 -14.13
N ILE A 331 -22.16 4.01 -13.73
CA ILE A 331 -21.85 3.44 -12.40
C ILE A 331 -22.06 4.49 -11.30
N ALA A 332 -21.74 5.75 -11.56
CA ALA A 332 -21.98 6.84 -10.63
C ALA A 332 -23.47 7.02 -10.35
N ALA A 333 -24.29 7.07 -11.41
CA ALA A 333 -25.75 7.15 -11.30
C ALA A 333 -26.34 5.92 -10.58
N HIS A 334 -25.85 4.70 -10.85
CA HIS A 334 -26.33 3.49 -10.18
C HIS A 334 -26.14 3.50 -8.64
N TYR A 335 -25.12 4.22 -8.15
CA TYR A 335 -24.80 4.33 -6.73
C TYR A 335 -25.05 5.73 -6.16
N ASN A 336 -25.82 6.59 -6.85
CA ASN A 336 -26.13 7.97 -6.47
C ASN A 336 -24.88 8.84 -6.16
N LEU A 337 -23.77 8.59 -6.86
CA LEU A 337 -22.48 9.27 -6.66
C LEU A 337 -22.46 10.61 -7.42
N GLU A 338 -23.36 11.55 -7.10
CA GLU A 338 -23.59 12.78 -7.88
C GLU A 338 -22.31 13.54 -8.28
N ASN A 339 -21.34 13.66 -7.36
CA ASN A 339 -20.08 14.37 -7.58
C ASN A 339 -19.13 13.66 -8.55
N LEU A 340 -19.28 12.35 -8.74
CA LEU A 340 -18.59 11.58 -9.79
C LEU A 340 -19.37 11.67 -11.09
N GLU A 341 -20.70 11.53 -11.04
CA GLU A 341 -21.59 11.64 -12.20
C GLU A 341 -21.37 12.96 -12.93
N LYS A 342 -21.50 14.10 -12.23
CA LYS A 342 -21.25 15.45 -12.77
C LYS A 342 -19.87 15.61 -13.43
N LYS A 343 -18.83 14.93 -12.93
CA LYS A 343 -17.48 14.93 -13.54
C LYS A 343 -17.42 14.04 -14.79
N ALA A 344 -18.07 12.90 -14.76
CA ALA A 344 -18.11 11.96 -15.89
C ALA A 344 -18.91 12.57 -17.05
N SER A 345 -20.08 13.17 -16.80
CA SER A 345 -20.87 13.93 -17.79
C SER A 345 -20.05 15.06 -18.42
N LEU A 346 -19.31 15.83 -17.61
CA LEU A 346 -18.43 16.89 -18.11
C LEU A 346 -17.28 16.35 -18.99
N ALA A 347 -16.72 15.18 -18.65
CA ALA A 347 -15.71 14.52 -19.46
C ALA A 347 -16.28 14.02 -20.80
N VAL A 348 -17.47 13.43 -20.78
CA VAL A 348 -18.24 13.00 -21.98
C VAL A 348 -18.54 14.20 -22.89
N GLU A 349 -19.08 15.29 -22.34
CA GLU A 349 -19.37 16.53 -23.10
C GLU A 349 -18.10 17.11 -23.74
N LYS A 350 -17.00 17.17 -22.99
CA LYS A 350 -15.72 17.67 -23.48
C LYS A 350 -15.13 16.77 -24.58
N MET A 351 -15.30 15.45 -24.51
CA MET A 351 -14.89 14.53 -25.58
C MET A 351 -15.75 14.64 -26.84
N ASN A 352 -17.06 14.84 -26.70
CA ASN A 352 -17.93 15.12 -27.84
C ASN A 352 -17.51 16.42 -28.57
N LYS A 353 -16.94 17.40 -27.85
CA LYS A 353 -16.41 18.65 -28.43
C LYS A 353 -15.00 18.52 -29.00
N THR A 354 -14.09 17.78 -28.35
CA THR A 354 -12.67 17.71 -28.75
C THR A 354 -12.30 16.49 -29.61
N GLY A 355 -13.26 15.59 -29.86
CA GLY A 355 -13.01 14.27 -30.43
C GLY A 355 -12.65 13.24 -29.35
N ASP A 356 -12.97 11.97 -29.63
CA ASP A 356 -12.66 10.86 -28.74
C ASP A 356 -11.13 10.61 -28.69
N LYS A 357 -10.64 10.36 -27.49
CA LYS A 357 -9.23 10.02 -27.25
C LYS A 357 -9.09 8.51 -27.14
N THR A 358 -7.89 8.01 -27.37
CA THR A 358 -7.58 6.59 -27.20
C THR A 358 -6.67 6.34 -26.01
N LEU A 359 -7.02 5.34 -25.21
CA LEU A 359 -6.21 4.79 -24.11
C LEU A 359 -5.62 3.44 -24.54
N SER A 360 -4.36 3.17 -24.23
CA SER A 360 -3.77 1.84 -24.46
C SER A 360 -4.21 0.85 -23.39
N ILE A 361 -4.46 -0.40 -23.78
CA ILE A 361 -4.90 -1.48 -22.87
C ILE A 361 -4.01 -1.57 -21.63
N LYS A 362 -2.67 -1.54 -21.80
CA LYS A 362 -1.72 -1.64 -20.68
C LYS A 362 -1.95 -0.57 -19.61
N LYS A 363 -2.29 0.66 -20.01
CA LYS A 363 -2.61 1.75 -19.07
C LYS A 363 -3.94 1.49 -18.38
N LEU A 364 -4.97 1.05 -19.13
CA LEU A 364 -6.26 0.74 -18.54
C LEU A 364 -6.16 -0.40 -17.51
N ASN A 365 -5.50 -1.51 -17.85
CA ASN A 365 -5.31 -2.65 -16.95
C ASN A 365 -4.58 -2.23 -15.67
N LEU A 366 -3.52 -1.43 -15.79
CA LEU A 366 -2.79 -0.90 -14.62
C LEU A 366 -3.69 -0.02 -13.73
N SER A 367 -4.49 0.88 -14.33
CA SER A 367 -5.43 1.73 -13.59
C SER A 367 -6.56 0.93 -12.92
N ILE A 368 -7.08 -0.12 -13.57
CA ILE A 368 -8.07 -1.02 -12.98
C ILE A 368 -7.46 -1.80 -11.81
N SER A 369 -6.27 -2.37 -11.97
CA SER A 369 -5.58 -3.10 -10.89
C SER A 369 -5.33 -2.21 -9.67
N PHE A 370 -4.93 -0.95 -9.88
CA PHE A 370 -4.80 0.03 -8.80
C PHE A 370 -6.15 0.36 -8.14
N MET A 371 -7.19 0.59 -8.93
CA MET A 371 -8.55 0.84 -8.44
C MET A 371 -9.07 -0.33 -7.59
N LEU A 372 -8.90 -1.58 -8.02
CA LEU A 372 -9.30 -2.77 -7.27
C LEU A 372 -8.54 -2.89 -5.93
N LEU A 373 -7.23 -2.61 -5.93
CA LEU A 373 -6.43 -2.57 -4.71
C LEU A 373 -6.90 -1.48 -3.73
N CYS A 374 -7.22 -0.28 -4.23
CA CYS A 374 -7.74 0.80 -3.39
C CYS A 374 -9.09 0.43 -2.74
N LEU A 375 -9.98 -0.23 -3.47
CA LEU A 375 -11.26 -0.71 -2.91
C LEU A 375 -11.04 -1.77 -1.82
N GLU A 376 -10.12 -2.71 -2.05
CA GLU A 376 -9.80 -3.79 -1.10
C GLU A 376 -9.09 -3.31 0.19
N GLU A 377 -8.15 -2.35 0.07
CA GLU A 377 -7.45 -1.76 1.22
C GLU A 377 -8.34 -0.84 2.08
N ASN A 378 -9.50 -0.41 1.55
CA ASN A 378 -10.48 0.45 2.25
C ASN A 378 -11.80 -0.27 2.56
N ARG A 379 -11.78 -1.61 2.62
CA ARG A 379 -12.94 -2.39 3.06
C ARG A 379 -13.30 -2.11 4.52
N ILE A 380 -14.59 -2.18 4.82
CA ILE A 380 -15.14 -2.09 6.18
C ILE A 380 -16.17 -3.21 6.38
N CYS A 381 -16.26 -3.71 7.61
CA CYS A 381 -17.30 -4.65 8.01
C CYS A 381 -18.53 -3.86 8.48
N ASP A 382 -19.72 -4.36 8.14
CA ASP A 382 -21.00 -4.05 8.80
C ASP A 382 -21.33 -2.55 8.96
N ALA A 383 -21.29 -1.80 7.86
CA ALA A 383 -21.73 -0.41 7.82
C ALA A 383 -22.96 -0.23 6.91
N GLU A 384 -24.03 0.38 7.44
CA GLU A 384 -25.34 0.52 6.78
C GLU A 384 -25.26 1.24 5.42
N ASP A 385 -24.44 2.28 5.31
CA ASP A 385 -24.25 3.06 4.08
C ASP A 385 -23.19 2.48 3.12
N SER A 386 -22.65 1.29 3.39
CA SER A 386 -21.57 0.71 2.60
C SER A 386 -22.06 -0.12 1.41
N ILE A 387 -21.36 -0.02 0.29
CA ILE A 387 -21.66 -0.81 -0.91
C ILE A 387 -20.84 -2.10 -0.82
N THR A 388 -21.50 -3.25 -0.77
CA THR A 388 -20.83 -4.56 -0.69
C THR A 388 -19.87 -4.77 -1.87
N LEU A 389 -18.64 -5.20 -1.58
CA LEU A 389 -17.60 -5.42 -2.61
C LEU A 389 -18.06 -6.40 -3.70
N LYS A 390 -18.81 -7.43 -3.32
CA LYS A 390 -19.43 -8.39 -4.24
C LYS A 390 -20.38 -7.72 -5.24
N SER A 391 -21.19 -6.75 -4.80
CA SER A 391 -22.07 -5.97 -5.68
C SER A 391 -21.26 -5.05 -6.57
N LEU A 392 -20.33 -4.29 -5.99
CA LEU A 392 -19.47 -3.35 -6.71
C LEU A 392 -18.66 -4.02 -7.83
N PHE A 393 -18.00 -5.15 -7.55
CA PHE A 393 -17.24 -5.86 -8.57
C PHE A 393 -18.13 -6.42 -9.68
N LYS A 394 -19.37 -6.85 -9.38
CA LYS A 394 -20.35 -7.23 -10.42
C LYS A 394 -20.75 -6.04 -11.30
N GLN A 395 -20.90 -4.83 -10.75
CA GLN A 395 -21.21 -3.65 -11.55
C GLN A 395 -20.01 -3.16 -12.36
N LEU A 396 -18.80 -3.16 -11.79
CA LEU A 396 -17.56 -2.89 -12.54
C LEU A 396 -17.38 -3.89 -13.69
N ARG A 397 -17.63 -5.18 -13.47
CA ARG A 397 -17.62 -6.20 -14.54
C ARG A 397 -18.61 -5.86 -15.65
N SER A 398 -19.85 -5.54 -15.28
CA SER A 398 -20.99 -5.44 -16.21
C SER A 398 -21.02 -4.13 -16.98
N PHE A 399 -20.75 -3.01 -16.31
CA PHE A 399 -20.83 -1.67 -16.89
C PHE A 399 -19.47 -1.12 -17.32
N LEU A 400 -18.37 -1.42 -16.64
CA LEU A 400 -17.05 -0.84 -16.97
C LEU A 400 -16.24 -1.73 -17.92
N ILE A 401 -16.13 -3.04 -17.65
CA ILE A 401 -15.18 -3.91 -18.34
C ILE A 401 -15.80 -4.62 -19.55
N ARG A 402 -16.94 -5.28 -19.36
CA ARG A 402 -17.58 -6.07 -20.43
C ARG A 402 -17.90 -5.27 -21.70
N PRO A 403 -18.35 -4.00 -21.64
CA PRO A 403 -18.63 -3.20 -22.85
C PRO A 403 -17.39 -2.88 -23.68
N LEU A 404 -16.20 -2.86 -23.07
CA LEU A 404 -14.93 -2.60 -23.77
C LEU A 404 -14.43 -3.81 -24.60
N GLY A 405 -15.11 -4.96 -24.50
CA GLY A 405 -14.88 -6.13 -25.33
C GLY A 405 -13.86 -7.12 -24.75
N PRO A 406 -14.18 -8.43 -24.66
CA PRO A 406 -13.35 -9.40 -23.92
C PRO A 406 -11.96 -9.63 -24.52
N ARG A 407 -11.76 -9.35 -25.82
CA ARG A 407 -10.44 -9.44 -26.48
C ARG A 407 -9.48 -8.31 -26.07
N ILE A 408 -10.01 -7.19 -25.58
CA ILE A 408 -9.27 -5.97 -25.28
C ILE A 408 -8.88 -5.96 -23.79
N VAL A 409 -9.77 -6.43 -22.90
CA VAL A 409 -9.61 -6.31 -21.44
C VAL A 409 -9.59 -7.66 -20.71
N HIS A 410 -9.04 -8.73 -21.31
CA HIS A 410 -9.01 -10.08 -20.71
C HIS A 410 -8.38 -10.09 -19.30
N GLU A 411 -7.21 -9.47 -19.13
CA GLU A 411 -6.50 -9.43 -17.84
C GLU A 411 -7.32 -8.72 -16.74
N ALA A 412 -7.95 -7.59 -17.09
CA ALA A 412 -8.82 -6.86 -16.16
C ALA A 412 -10.11 -7.64 -15.84
N LEU A 413 -10.69 -8.33 -16.82
CA LEU A 413 -11.87 -9.18 -16.63
C LEU A 413 -11.55 -10.37 -15.71
N GLU A 414 -10.41 -11.03 -15.91
CA GLU A 414 -9.93 -12.12 -15.05
C GLU A 414 -9.64 -11.64 -13.62
N SER A 415 -9.03 -10.45 -13.47
CA SER A 415 -8.79 -9.81 -12.16
C SER A 415 -10.09 -9.54 -11.40
N ILE A 416 -11.12 -8.99 -12.08
CA ILE A 416 -12.43 -8.76 -11.47
C ILE A 416 -13.13 -10.10 -11.15
N ASP A 417 -13.09 -11.07 -12.06
CA ASP A 417 -13.71 -12.38 -11.84
C ASP A 417 -13.07 -13.13 -10.66
N GLN A 418 -11.77 -12.96 -10.44
CA GLN A 418 -11.09 -13.45 -9.25
C GLN A 418 -11.57 -12.74 -7.97
N LYS A 419 -11.71 -11.42 -7.98
CA LYS A 419 -12.22 -10.67 -6.83
C LYS A 419 -13.71 -10.99 -6.54
N ILE A 420 -14.55 -11.20 -7.55
CA ILE A 420 -15.94 -11.66 -7.34
C ILE A 420 -15.99 -13.01 -6.61
N ARG A 421 -15.11 -13.96 -6.95
CA ARG A 421 -14.99 -15.25 -6.23
C ARG A 421 -14.50 -15.07 -4.79
N GLU A 422 -13.49 -14.23 -4.59
CA GLU A 422 -12.90 -14.00 -3.26
C GLU A 422 -13.89 -13.38 -2.26
N PHE A 423 -14.82 -12.56 -2.75
CA PHE A 423 -15.87 -11.91 -1.97
C PHE A 423 -17.23 -12.61 -2.12
N GLU A 424 -17.28 -13.87 -2.55
CA GLU A 424 -18.55 -14.58 -2.72
C GLU A 424 -19.30 -14.80 -1.39
N ASN A 425 -18.58 -15.06 -0.30
CA ASN A 425 -19.13 -15.33 1.03
C ASN A 425 -18.71 -14.28 2.08
N LYS A 426 -18.37 -13.06 1.64
CA LYS A 426 -17.95 -11.95 2.51
C LYS A 426 -18.94 -10.80 2.38
N GLU A 427 -19.34 -10.21 3.50
CA GLU A 427 -20.23 -9.04 3.55
C GLU A 427 -19.45 -7.71 3.59
N ASP A 428 -18.11 -7.75 3.43
CA ASP A 428 -17.22 -6.61 3.34
C ASP A 428 -17.76 -5.54 2.36
N GLY A 429 -17.98 -4.33 2.89
CA GLY A 429 -18.41 -3.16 2.15
C GLY A 429 -17.29 -2.16 1.89
N VAL A 430 -17.55 -1.18 1.02
CA VAL A 430 -16.70 -0.01 0.83
C VAL A 430 -17.55 1.27 0.89
N PRO A 431 -17.09 2.33 1.57
CA PRO A 431 -17.76 3.62 1.57
C PRO A 431 -17.96 4.23 0.17
N PRO A 432 -19.12 4.84 -0.13
CA PRO A 432 -19.40 5.49 -1.41
C PRO A 432 -18.35 6.54 -1.85
N ASN A 433 -17.75 7.26 -0.90
CA ASN A 433 -16.71 8.25 -1.19
C ASN A 433 -15.41 7.61 -1.73
N ILE A 434 -15.01 6.43 -1.25
CA ILE A 434 -13.85 5.69 -1.74
C ILE A 434 -14.08 5.17 -3.17
N ILE A 435 -15.30 4.74 -3.49
CA ILE A 435 -15.70 4.33 -4.83
C ILE A 435 -15.63 5.54 -5.78
N SER A 436 -16.17 6.68 -5.33
CA SER A 436 -16.12 7.96 -6.05
C SER A 436 -14.69 8.46 -6.29
N GLU A 437 -13.80 8.42 -5.28
CA GLU A 437 -12.38 8.74 -5.42
C GLU A 437 -11.68 7.78 -6.41
N SER A 438 -11.91 6.47 -6.29
CA SER A 438 -11.26 5.44 -7.11
C SER A 438 -11.64 5.54 -8.60
N LEU A 439 -12.92 5.76 -8.89
CA LEU A 439 -13.41 6.00 -10.26
C LEU A 439 -13.00 7.38 -10.79
N THR A 440 -12.90 8.41 -9.92
CA THR A 440 -12.31 9.71 -10.31
C THR A 440 -10.84 9.53 -10.75
N HIS A 441 -10.03 8.73 -10.03
CA HIS A 441 -8.65 8.45 -10.44
C HIS A 441 -8.57 7.74 -11.79
N LEU A 442 -9.47 6.79 -12.07
CA LEU A 442 -9.56 6.12 -13.38
C LEU A 442 -9.91 7.12 -14.50
N LEU A 443 -10.86 8.03 -14.26
CA LEU A 443 -11.22 9.07 -15.21
C LEU A 443 -10.04 10.03 -15.48
N MET A 444 -9.37 10.51 -14.43
CA MET A 444 -8.20 11.40 -14.54
C MET A 444 -7.02 10.75 -15.28
N ALA A 445 -6.83 9.43 -15.16
CA ALA A 445 -5.79 8.69 -15.89
C ALA A 445 -5.95 8.76 -17.42
N THR A 446 -7.11 9.20 -17.91
CA THR A 446 -7.38 9.43 -19.34
C THR A 446 -7.11 10.87 -19.81
N GLY A 447 -6.69 11.76 -18.89
CA GLY A 447 -6.29 13.14 -19.19
C GLY A 447 -7.42 14.17 -19.04
N PHE A 448 -8.19 14.08 -17.95
CA PHE A 448 -9.28 14.97 -17.57
C PHE A 448 -9.09 15.53 -16.17
#